data_AF-Q8VMA7-F1
#
_entry.id   AF-Q8VMA7-F1
#
_cell.length_a   1.000
_cell.length_b   1.000
_cell.length_c   1.000
_cell.angle_alpha   90.00
_cell.angle_beta   90.00
_cell.angle_gamma   90.00
#
_symmetry.space_group_name_H-M   'P 1'
#
loop_
_entity.id
_entity.type
_entity.pdbx_description
1 polymer ?
#
loop_
_entity_poly.entity_id
_entity_poly.type
_entity_poly.pdbx_seq_one_letter_code
_entity_poly.pdbx_strand_id
1 'polypeptide(L)'
;PFIDSDHEIERVSRMTIAELFAAYGEEEFRALETRVMKRLLKSGPRVVSTGGGAFINGRTRRHIKKGGLSIWLKADLDVLWERVNKRDT
;
A
#
# COMPACT_ATOMS: atom_id res chain seq x y z
N PRO A 1 4.98 7.62 14.32
CA PRO A 1 5.80 6.76 13.41
C PRO A 1 5.22 6.74 11.99
N PHE A 2 6.08 6.77 10.97
CA PHE A 2 5.71 6.62 9.56
C PHE A 2 5.98 5.18 9.11
N ILE A 3 5.06 4.59 8.35
CA ILE A 3 5.18 3.23 7.83
C ILE A 3 4.81 3.25 6.35
N ASP A 4 5.64 2.61 5.53
CA ASP A 4 5.29 2.26 4.16
C ASP A 4 4.65 0.87 4.14
N SER A 5 3.44 0.74 3.58
CA SER A 5 2.75 -0.55 3.48
C SER A 5 3.53 -1.55 2.65
N ASP A 6 4.21 -1.09 1.61
CA ASP A 6 4.87 -1.96 0.63
C ASP A 6 6.09 -2.62 1.29
N HIS A 7 6.90 -1.83 2.01
CA HIS A 7 7.99 -2.36 2.84
C HIS A 7 7.49 -3.34 3.91
N GLU A 8 6.33 -3.07 4.53
CA GLU A 8 5.78 -3.98 5.54
C GLU A 8 5.26 -5.29 4.93
N ILE A 9 4.70 -5.25 3.71
CA ILE A 9 4.31 -6.44 2.96
C ILE A 9 5.55 -7.28 2.66
N GLU A 10 6.59 -6.69 2.08
CA GLU A 10 7.84 -7.39 1.73
C GLU A 10 8.52 -8.00 2.96
N ARG A 11 8.53 -7.26 4.08
CA ARG A 11 9.07 -7.74 5.35
C ARG A 11 8.30 -8.95 5.91
N VAL A 12 6.98 -8.98 5.74
CA VAL A 12 6.12 -10.07 6.23
C VAL A 12 6.17 -11.28 5.30
N SER A 13 6.20 -11.08 3.98
CA SER A 13 6.30 -12.15 2.98
C SER A 13 7.70 -12.73 2.86
N ARG A 14 8.74 -11.97 3.24
CA ARG A 14 10.15 -12.25 2.92
C ARG A 14 10.41 -12.36 1.41
N MET A 15 9.58 -11.70 0.62
CA MET A 15 9.61 -11.68 -0.84
C MET A 15 9.34 -10.24 -1.28
N THR A 16 10.00 -9.79 -2.33
CA THR A 16 9.69 -8.51 -2.97
C THR A 16 8.26 -8.53 -3.53
N ILE A 17 7.70 -7.35 -3.78
CA ILE A 17 6.38 -7.25 -4.44
C ILE A 17 6.39 -7.95 -5.80
N ALA A 18 7.46 -7.77 -6.59
CA ALA A 18 7.60 -8.41 -7.90
C ALA A 18 7.57 -9.95 -7.79
N GLU A 19 8.29 -10.52 -6.83
CA GLU A 19 8.29 -11.97 -6.58
C GLU A 19 6.93 -12.48 -6.12
N LEU A 20 6.23 -11.73 -5.24
CA LEU A 20 4.88 -12.07 -4.81
C LEU A 20 3.90 -12.13 -5.99
N PHE A 21 3.94 -11.13 -6.87
CA PHE A 21 3.11 -11.10 -8.07
C PHE A 21 3.44 -12.26 -9.03
N ALA A 22 4.73 -12.54 -9.23
CA ALA A 22 5.16 -13.63 -10.10
C ALA A 22 4.76 -15.01 -9.57
N ALA A 23 4.83 -15.22 -8.25
CA ALA A 23 4.55 -16.51 -7.62
C ALA A 23 3.05 -16.78 -7.37
N TYR A 24 2.29 -15.74 -6.99
CA TYR A 24 0.91 -15.90 -6.50
C TYR A 24 -0.13 -15.07 -7.25
N GLY A 25 0.30 -14.21 -8.17
CA GLY A 25 -0.60 -13.33 -8.91
C GLY A 25 -1.14 -12.17 -8.08
N GLU A 26 -1.94 -11.31 -8.73
CA GLU A 26 -2.47 -10.10 -8.12
C GLU A 26 -3.47 -10.39 -6.99
N GLU A 27 -4.34 -11.39 -7.14
CA GLU A 27 -5.41 -11.66 -6.17
C GLU A 27 -4.84 -11.91 -4.77
N GLU A 28 -3.78 -12.72 -4.67
CA GLU A 28 -3.18 -13.05 -3.40
C GLU A 28 -2.30 -11.93 -2.84
N PHE A 29 -1.64 -11.16 -3.70
CA PHE A 29 -1.01 -9.91 -3.29
C PHE A 29 -2.03 -8.97 -2.62
N ARG A 30 -3.20 -8.78 -3.24
CA ARG A 30 -4.27 -7.92 -2.68
C ARG A 30 -4.85 -8.48 -1.38
N ALA A 31 -4.93 -9.80 -1.25
CA ALA A 31 -5.35 -10.44 -0.01
C ALA A 31 -4.33 -10.21 1.13
N LEU A 32 -3.04 -10.35 0.84
CA LEU A 32 -1.94 -10.07 1.77
C LEU A 32 -1.92 -8.59 2.18
N GLU A 33 -1.98 -7.69 1.22
CA GLU A 33 -2.04 -6.24 1.41
C GLU A 33 -3.19 -5.86 2.36
N THR A 34 -4.40 -6.40 2.13
CA THR A 34 -5.56 -6.18 3.00
C THR A 34 -5.28 -6.63 4.44
N ARG A 35 -4.61 -7.76 4.62
CA ARG A 35 -4.27 -8.32 5.94
C ARG A 35 -3.24 -7.47 6.68
N VAL A 36 -2.20 -7.01 5.97
CA VAL A 36 -1.18 -6.11 6.52
C VAL A 36 -1.81 -4.78 6.94
N MET A 37 -2.62 -4.17 6.06
CA MET A 37 -3.33 -2.92 6.37
C MET A 37 -4.23 -3.04 7.61
N LYS A 38 -4.97 -4.15 7.74
CA LYS A 38 -5.80 -4.41 8.93
C LYS A 38 -4.97 -4.49 10.21
N ARG A 39 -3.76 -5.05 10.15
CA ARG A 39 -2.84 -5.09 11.30
C ARG A 39 -2.32 -3.69 11.63
N LEU A 40 -1.84 -2.96 10.63
CA LEU A 40 -1.29 -1.62 10.81
C LEU A 40 -2.30 -0.66 11.44
N LEU A 41 -3.55 -0.69 10.97
CA LEU A 41 -4.64 0.14 11.50
C LEU A 41 -5.03 -0.19 12.95
N LYS A 42 -4.71 -1.39 13.45
CA LYS A 42 -5.00 -1.80 14.84
C LYS A 42 -3.87 -1.48 15.81
N SER A 43 -2.67 -1.18 15.34
CA SER A 43 -1.48 -1.05 16.19
C SER A 43 -1.29 0.36 16.78
N GLY A 44 -2.35 1.16 16.89
CA GLY A 44 -2.33 2.50 17.48
C GLY A 44 -1.89 3.63 16.52
N PRO A 45 -1.74 4.87 17.03
CA PRO A 45 -1.54 6.07 16.20
C PRO A 45 -0.26 6.02 15.35
N ARG A 46 -0.41 6.24 14.03
CA ARG A 46 0.68 6.23 13.05
C ARG A 46 0.23 6.87 11.73
N VAL A 47 1.21 7.21 10.89
CA VAL A 47 0.99 7.58 9.49
C VAL A 47 1.38 6.38 8.64
N VAL A 48 0.48 5.95 7.75
CA VAL A 48 0.72 4.83 6.83
C VAL A 48 0.66 5.37 5.41
N SER A 49 1.78 5.29 4.70
CA SER A 49 1.81 5.41 3.24
C SER A 49 1.33 4.11 2.63
N THR A 50 0.43 4.19 1.66
CA THR A 50 -0.14 3.02 0.98
C THR A 50 0.30 2.99 -0.47
N GLY A 51 0.61 1.79 -0.98
CA GLY A 51 0.80 1.59 -2.42
C GLY A 51 -0.41 2.07 -3.24
N GLY A 52 -0.17 2.52 -4.47
CA GLY A 52 -1.20 3.20 -5.29
C GLY A 52 -2.47 2.36 -5.52
N GLY A 53 -2.33 1.03 -5.64
CA GLY A 53 -3.46 0.12 -5.81
C GLY A 53 -4.22 -0.22 -4.52
N ALA A 54 -3.63 0.02 -3.35
CA ALA A 54 -4.20 -0.42 -2.07
C ALA A 54 -5.56 0.21 -1.76
N PHE A 55 -5.75 1.48 -2.14
CA PHE A 55 -7.00 2.20 -1.90
C PHE A 55 -8.12 1.86 -2.91
N ILE A 56 -7.77 1.29 -4.06
CA ILE A 56 -8.72 0.83 -5.07
C ILE A 56 -9.51 -0.38 -4.53
N ASN A 57 -8.85 -1.25 -3.77
CA ASN A 57 -9.49 -2.39 -3.12
C ASN A 57 -10.54 -1.93 -2.08
N GLY A 58 -11.81 -2.24 -2.36
CA GLY A 58 -12.93 -1.86 -1.49
C GLY A 58 -12.85 -2.44 -0.08
N ARG A 59 -12.19 -3.59 0.13
CA ARG A 59 -11.95 -4.16 1.47
C ARG A 59 -11.01 -3.27 2.28
N THR A 60 -9.89 -2.86 1.70
CA THR A 60 -8.91 -1.98 2.35
C THR A 60 -9.55 -0.64 2.70
N ARG A 61 -10.28 -0.03 1.77
CA ARG A 61 -10.99 1.24 1.99
C ARG A 61 -11.97 1.17 3.17
N ARG A 62 -12.73 0.07 3.29
CA ARG A 62 -13.63 -0.14 4.44
C ARG A 62 -12.90 -0.21 5.78
N HIS A 63 -11.71 -0.80 5.83
CA HIS A 63 -10.91 -0.85 7.05
C HIS A 63 -10.36 0.53 7.42
N ILE A 64 -9.84 1.28 6.44
CA ILE A 64 -9.36 2.65 6.68
C ILE A 64 -10.50 3.52 7.21
N LYS A 65 -11.67 3.52 6.55
CA LYS A 65 -12.83 4.32 6.97
C LYS A 65 -13.28 4.01 8.41
N LYS A 66 -13.10 2.77 8.88
CA LYS A 66 -13.46 2.36 10.25
C LYS A 66 -12.40 2.71 11.28
N GLY A 67 -11.13 2.75 10.89
CA GLY A 67 -9.99 2.77 11.81
C GLY A 67 -9.08 3.99 11.72
N GLY A 68 -9.33 4.94 10.81
CA GLY A 68 -8.46 6.09 10.65
C GLY A 68 -8.94 7.12 9.62
N LEU A 69 -8.07 8.09 9.36
CA LEU A 69 -8.26 9.15 8.38
C LEU A 69 -7.50 8.81 7.09
N SER A 70 -8.18 8.89 5.94
CA SER A 70 -7.53 8.81 4.62
C SER A 70 -7.20 10.19 4.09
N ILE A 71 -5.95 10.43 3.72
CA ILE A 71 -5.51 11.67 3.07
C ILE A 71 -5.11 11.33 1.62
N TRP A 72 -5.72 12.00 0.64
CA TRP A 72 -5.37 11.84 -0.76
C TRP A 72 -4.42 12.95 -1.21
N LEU A 73 -3.19 12.57 -1.55
CA LEU A 73 -2.20 13.48 -2.12
C LEU A 73 -2.44 13.59 -3.63
N LYS A 74 -3.30 14.53 -4.02
CA LYS A 74 -3.61 14.80 -5.43
C LYS A 74 -2.50 15.64 -6.08
N ALA A 75 -2.08 15.23 -7.27
CA ALA A 75 -1.21 16.00 -8.15
C ALA A 75 -1.69 15.82 -9.60
N ASP A 76 -1.35 16.77 -10.47
CA ASP A 76 -1.67 16.70 -11.89
C ASP A 76 -0.82 15.63 -12.60
N LEU A 77 -1.32 15.14 -13.73
CA LEU A 77 -0.69 14.03 -14.47
C LEU A 77 0.76 14.33 -14.85
N ASP A 78 1.04 15.55 -15.32
CA ASP A 78 2.39 15.96 -15.74
C ASP A 78 3.37 15.91 -14.55
N VAL A 79 2.93 16.34 -13.37
CA VAL A 79 3.72 16.28 -12.13
C VAL A 79 3.98 14.82 -11.71
N LEU A 80 2.98 13.95 -11.84
CA LEU A 80 3.13 12.53 -11.55
C LEU A 80 4.12 11.87 -12.52
N TRP A 81 4.02 12.18 -13.82
CA TRP A 81 4.90 11.67 -14.86
C TRP A 81 6.36 12.07 -14.65
N GLU A 82 6.63 13.35 -14.36
CA GLU A 82 7.97 13.82 -14.05
C GLU A 82 8.60 13.11 -12.85
N ARG A 83 7.81 12.81 -11.82
CA ARG A 83 8.29 12.12 -10.61
C ARG A 83 8.64 10.65 -10.86
N VAL A 84 7.84 9.97 -11.67
CA VAL A 84 8.07 8.56 -12.02
C VAL A 84 9.26 8.42 -12.96
N ASN A 85 9.40 9.30 -13.96
CA ASN A 85 10.51 9.24 -14.92
C ASN A 85 11.87 9.60 -14.34
N LYS A 86 11.93 10.36 -13.24
CA LYS A 86 13.20 10.70 -12.56
C LYS A 86 13.68 9.61 -11.60
N ARG A 87 12.92 8.54 -11.40
CA ARG A 87 13.39 7.37 -10.63
C ARG A 87 14.19 6.49 -11.58
N ASP A 88 15.51 6.47 -11.40
CA ASP A 88 16.34 5.37 -11.92
C ASP A 88 15.82 4.06 -11.30
N THR A 89 15.19 3.23 -12.11
CA THR A 89 14.97 1.81 -11.82
C THR A 89 16.25 1.01 -12.03
#